data_AF-A0A6I2JII1-F1
#
_entry.id   AF-A0A6I2JII1-F1
#
_cell.length_a   1.000
_cell.length_b   1.000
_cell.length_c   1.000
_cell.angle_alpha   90.00
_cell.angle_beta   90.00
_cell.angle_gamma   90.00
#
_symmetry.space_group_name_H-M   'P 1'
#
loop_
_entity.id
_entity.type
_entity.pdbx_description
1 polymer ?
#
loop_
_entity_poly.entity_id
_entity_poly.type
_entity_poly.pdbx_seq_one_letter_code
_entity_poly.pdbx_strand_id
1 'polypeptide(L)'
;MDFKKFEATLQLWGDLHFTGIELQQRDDKSEIYATGTNNHTQSQLYICTLSTEIASHIQLKQFRTWLHRINIGKSKRRLALLRKE
;
A
#
# COMPACT_ATOMS: atom_id res chain seq x y z
N MET A 1 -12.68 2.97 -1.11
CA MET A 1 -12.23 1.70 -0.48
C MET A 1 -11.99 1.96 1.00
N ASP A 2 -12.37 1.06 1.91
CA ASP A 2 -12.13 1.20 3.36
C ASP A 2 -10.79 0.60 3.80
N PHE A 3 -10.34 0.92 5.03
CA PHE A 3 -9.05 0.49 5.57
C PHE A 3 -8.89 -1.04 5.65
N LYS A 4 -9.95 -1.77 6.05
CA LYS A 4 -9.86 -3.22 6.21
C LYS A 4 -9.69 -3.91 4.86
N LYS A 5 -10.42 -3.45 3.84
CA LYS A 5 -10.23 -3.94 2.46
C LYS A 5 -8.84 -3.65 1.95
N PHE A 6 -8.33 -2.43 2.18
CA PHE A 6 -6.96 -2.07 1.78
C PHE A 6 -5.91 -2.97 2.46
N GLU A 7 -6.02 -3.16 3.78
CA GLU A 7 -5.11 -4.03 4.53
C GLU A 7 -5.19 -5.48 4.05
N ALA A 8 -6.39 -6.02 3.83
CA ALA A 8 -6.59 -7.36 3.30
C ALA A 8 -5.96 -7.53 1.90
N THR A 9 -6.12 -6.54 1.01
CA THR A 9 -5.49 -6.54 -0.31
C THR A 9 -3.97 -6.65 -0.19
N LEU A 10 -3.33 -5.87 0.69
CA LEU A 10 -1.88 -5.95 0.89
C LEU A 10 -1.45 -7.29 1.53
N GLN A 11 -2.28 -7.88 2.40
CA GLN A 11 -1.98 -9.16 3.04
C GLN A 11 -1.99 -10.35 2.09
N LEU A 12 -2.77 -10.30 1.00
CA LEU A 12 -2.72 -11.32 -0.07
C LEU A 12 -1.32 -11.44 -0.69
N TRP A 13 -0.52 -10.37 -0.60
CA TRP A 13 0.84 -10.31 -1.08
C TRP A 13 1.81 -10.20 0.11
N GLY A 14 1.63 -11.08 1.10
CA GLY A 14 2.36 -11.05 2.37
C GLY A 14 3.88 -11.08 2.25
N ASP A 15 4.39 -11.62 1.13
CA ASP A 15 5.82 -11.70 0.82
C ASP A 15 6.42 -10.37 0.33
N LEU A 16 5.58 -9.41 -0.07
CA LEU A 16 6.03 -8.09 -0.49
C LEU A 16 6.12 -7.14 0.71
N HIS A 17 7.25 -6.44 0.80
CA HIS A 17 7.39 -5.28 1.66
C HIS A 17 6.95 -4.04 0.91
N PHE A 18 5.71 -3.60 1.16
CA PHE A 18 5.15 -2.39 0.56
C PHE A 18 5.85 -1.12 1.07
N THR A 19 6.43 -0.36 0.16
CA THR A 19 7.21 0.85 0.45
C THR A 19 6.54 2.13 -0.05
N GLY A 20 5.62 2.03 -1.01
CA GLY A 20 4.99 3.20 -1.61
C GLY A 20 3.57 2.99 -2.11
N ILE A 21 2.85 4.09 -2.28
CA ILE A 21 1.61 4.16 -3.05
C ILE A 21 1.79 5.24 -4.11
N GLU A 22 1.55 4.85 -5.35
CA GLU A 22 1.79 5.65 -6.55
C GLU A 22 0.48 5.85 -7.30
N LEU A 23 0.37 7.03 -7.94
CA LEU A 23 -0.74 7.39 -8.80
C LEU A 23 -0.21 7.43 -10.23
N GLN A 24 -0.86 6.71 -11.13
CA GLN A 24 -0.58 6.74 -12.56
C GLN A 24 -1.81 7.31 -13.27
N GLN A 25 -1.58 8.26 -14.18
CA GLN A 25 -2.63 8.74 -15.07
C GLN A 25 -2.55 7.91 -16.36
N ARG A 26 -3.64 7.23 -16.71
CA ARG A 26 -3.80 6.51 -17.98
C ARG A 26 -5.07 6.98 -18.66
N ASP A 27 -4.90 7.57 -19.83
CA ASP A 27 -5.98 8.22 -20.57
C ASP A 27 -6.72 9.23 -19.67
N ASP A 28 -8.03 9.06 -19.48
CA ASP A 28 -8.89 9.89 -18.63
C ASP A 28 -9.11 9.31 -17.22
N LYS A 29 -8.25 8.37 -16.80
CA LYS A 29 -8.41 7.65 -15.54
C LYS A 29 -7.19 7.74 -14.66
N SER A 30 -7.46 7.82 -13.36
CA SER A 30 -6.46 7.87 -12.32
C SER A 30 -6.36 6.52 -11.62
N GLU A 31 -5.23 5.83 -11.80
CA GLU A 31 -4.99 4.49 -11.26
C GLU A 31 -4.03 4.55 -10.07
N ILE A 32 -4.38 3.85 -8.99
CA ILE A 32 -3.56 3.78 -7.78
C ILE A 32 -2.91 2.40 -7.69
N TYR A 33 -1.60 2.41 -7.50
CA TYR A 33 -0.77 1.22 -7.32
C TYR A 33 -0.07 1.23 -5.96
N ALA A 34 0.11 0.03 -5.39
CA ALA A 34 1.01 -0.20 -4.27
C ALA A 34 2.34 -0.75 -4.78
N THR A 35 3.43 -0.14 -4.35
CA THR A 35 4.79 -0.55 -4.73
C THR A 35 5.39 -1.33 -3.58
N GLY A 36 5.78 -2.56 -3.84
CA GLY A 36 6.40 -3.45 -2.88
C GLY A 36 7.65 -4.11 -3.43
N THR A 37 8.51 -4.56 -2.52
CA THR A 37 9.76 -5.23 -2.88
C THR A 37 9.86 -6.60 -2.19
N ASN A 38 10.43 -7.58 -2.90
CA ASN A 38 10.89 -8.85 -2.34
C ASN A 38 12.26 -9.21 -2.94
N ASN A 39 13.23 -9.70 -2.16
CA ASN A 39 14.49 -10.30 -2.61
C ASN A 39 15.04 -9.82 -3.98
N HIS A 40 15.17 -8.50 -4.17
CA HIS A 40 15.65 -7.79 -5.38
C HIS A 40 14.67 -7.47 -6.53
N THR A 41 13.40 -7.86 -6.44
CA THR A 41 12.37 -7.44 -7.41
C THR A 41 11.49 -6.36 -6.80
N GLN A 42 11.23 -5.30 -7.58
CA GLN A 42 10.22 -4.30 -7.29
C GLN A 42 8.97 -4.64 -8.10
N SER A 43 7.83 -4.70 -7.43
CA SER A 43 6.53 -4.99 -8.04
C SER A 43 5.56 -3.85 -7.75
N GLN A 44 4.79 -3.48 -8.77
CA GLN A 44 3.65 -2.60 -8.65
C GLN A 44 2.37 -3.43 -8.70
N LEU A 45 1.51 -3.24 -7.72
CA LEU A 45 0.23 -3.91 -7.62
C LEU A 45 -0.90 -2.91 -7.77
N TYR A 46 -1.82 -3.20 -8.68
CA TYR A 46 -3.00 -2.39 -8.86
C TYR A 46 -3.92 -2.47 -7.62
N ILE A 47 -4.41 -1.31 -7.16
CA ILE A 47 -5.36 -1.21 -6.05
C ILE A 47 -6.75 -0.83 -6.56
N CYS A 48 -6.86 0.29 -7.26
CA CYS A 48 -8.13 0.79 -7.77
C CYS A 48 -7.93 1.91 -8.81
N THR A 49 -8.93 2.07 -9.67
CA THR A 49 -9.07 3.21 -10.59
C THR A 49 -10.14 4.18 -10.09
N LEU A 50 -9.92 5.46 -10.32
CA LEU A 50 -10.83 6.56 -9.99
C LEU A 50 -11.04 7.43 -11.22
N SER A 51 -12.28 7.87 -11.41
CA SER A 51 -12.69 8.66 -12.58
C SER A 51 -12.42 10.16 -12.43
N THR A 52 -12.06 10.62 -11.24
CA THR A 52 -11.82 12.04 -10.95
C THR A 52 -10.46 12.24 -10.31
N GLU A 53 -9.71 13.19 -10.86
CA GLU A 53 -8.38 13.57 -10.38
C GLU A 53 -8.41 13.97 -8.90
N ILE A 54 -9.36 14.82 -8.49
CA ILE A 54 -9.52 15.25 -7.10
C ILE A 54 -9.71 14.05 -6.15
N ALA A 55 -10.61 13.13 -6.51
CA ALA A 55 -10.86 11.93 -5.71
C ALA A 55 -9.60 11.05 -5.60
N SER A 56 -8.83 10.97 -6.69
CA SER A 56 -7.57 10.20 -6.72
C SER A 56 -6.51 10.76 -5.77
N HIS A 57 -6.36 12.09 -5.69
CA HIS A 57 -5.40 12.70 -4.76
C HIS A 57 -5.81 12.53 -3.29
N ILE A 58 -7.10 12.63 -2.97
CA ILE A 58 -7.62 12.37 -1.62
C ILE A 58 -7.36 10.91 -1.24
N GLN A 59 -7.73 9.98 -2.12
CA GLN A 59 -7.57 8.54 -1.88
C GLN A 59 -6.08 8.15 -1.79
N LEU A 60 -5.22 8.73 -2.61
CA LEU A 60 -3.77 8.53 -2.58
C LEU A 60 -3.18 8.92 -1.21
N LYS A 61 -3.53 10.10 -0.68
CA LYS A 61 -3.07 10.55 0.65
C LYS A 61 -3.57 9.61 1.75
N GLN A 62 -4.81 9.17 1.66
CA GLN A 62 -5.40 8.23 2.60
C GLN A 62 -4.65 6.89 2.59
N PHE A 63 -4.41 6.31 1.42
CA PHE A 63 -3.68 5.04 1.29
C PHE A 63 -2.23 5.13 1.75
N ARG A 64 -1.52 6.25 1.48
CA ARG A 64 -0.18 6.48 2.02
C ARG A 64 -0.17 6.48 3.56
N THR A 65 -1.16 7.14 4.16
CA THR A 65 -1.33 7.17 5.62
C THR A 65 -1.58 5.77 6.19
N TRP A 66 -2.44 4.99 5.52
CA TRP A 66 -2.75 3.63 5.92
C TRP A 66 -1.56 2.67 5.76
N LEU A 67 -0.83 2.76 4.64
CA LEU A 67 0.39 1.99 4.43
C LEU A 67 1.41 2.27 5.54
N HIS A 68 1.62 3.55 5.88
CA HIS A 68 2.52 3.93 6.97
C HIS A 68 2.09 3.31 8.31
N ARG A 69 0.78 3.36 8.64
CA ARG A 69 0.24 2.74 9.85
C ARG A 69 0.46 1.21 9.88
N ILE A 70 0.26 0.53 8.75
CA ILE A 70 0.49 -0.92 8.61
C ILE A 70 1.98 -1.23 8.83
N ASN A 71 2.88 -0.46 8.19
CA ASN A 71 4.33 -0.66 8.31
C ASN A 71 4.83 -0.42 9.74
N ILE A 72 4.34 0.61 10.44
CA ILE A 72 4.65 0.80 11.87
C ILE A 72 4.19 -0.41 12.69
N GLY A 73 2.98 -0.92 12.42
CA GLY A 73 2.45 -2.11 13.09
C GLY A 73 3.34 -3.34 12.89
N LYS A 74 3.79 -3.60 11.66
CA LYS A 74 4.72 -4.68 11.32
C LYS A 74 6.06 -4.52 12.05
N SER A 75 6.65 -3.32 12.05
CA SER A 75 7.92 -3.04 12.73
C SER A 75 7.83 -3.26 14.25
N LYS A 76 6.73 -2.82 14.89
CA LYS A 76 6.52 -3.05 16.33
C LYS A 76 6.39 -4.54 16.67
N ARG A 77 5.67 -5.32 15.85
CA ARG A 77 5.56 -6.78 16.04
C ARG A 77 6.90 -7.48 15.89
N ARG A 78 7.70 -7.11 14.88
CA ARG A 78 9.04 -7.66 14.66
C ARG A 78 9.98 -7.36 15.84
N LEU A 79 9.97 -6.14 16.35
CA LEU A 79 10.76 -5.77 17.54
C LEU A 79 10.30 -6.47 18.82
N ALA A 80 9.00 -6.73 18.97
CA ALA A 80 8.47 -7.47 20.12
C ALA A 80 8.84 -8.96 20.09
N LEU A 81 8.95 -9.55 18.91
CA LEU A 81 9.46 -10.92 18.72
C LEU A 81 10.95 -11.02 19.07
N LEU A 82 11.76 -10.09 18.55
CA LEU A 82 13.22 -10.04 18.81
C LEU A 82 13.60 -9.79 20.28
N ARG A 83 12.67 -9.31 21.11
CA ARG A 83 12.89 -9.07 22.56
C ARG A 83 12.51 -10.27 23.44
N LYS A 84 11.90 -11.31 22.86
CA LYS A 84 11.52 -12.54 23.56
C LYS A 84 12.49 -13.69 23.34
N GLU A 85 13.52 -13.47 22.54
CA GLU A 85 14.71 -14.33 22.38
C GLU A 85 15.84 -13.80 23.25
#